data_AF-A0A962DTQ2-F1
#
_entry.id   AF-A0A962DTQ2-F1
#
_cell.length_a   1.000
_cell.length_b   1.000
_cell.length_c   1.000
_cell.angle_alpha   90.00
_cell.angle_beta   90.00
_cell.angle_gamma   90.00
#
_symmetry.space_group_name_H-M   'P 1'
#
loop_
_entity.id
_entity.type
_entity.pdbx_description
1 polymer ?
#
loop_
_entity_poly.entity_id
_entity_poly.type
_entity_poly.pdbx_seq_one_letter_code
_entity_poly.pdbx_strand_id
1 'polypeptide(L)'
;MARLVAADDLAPLLAEFKRRAAQGDADAAARMRDIYDECLGVHMAQMNSAHEPHFNRSAFGVTTPSADAPLRQAALQIGSARCSGIIPHGDNRARTIQLGRLHRDSVRLAADLGHPGARVRAQGYEIDPTLRPQRQRRAALVLLREGSPEALMDLSAYASEGTPFRSDSWILAACELGYPCASVPGIRYNYCATYGSFCEVESMQEFTRQSVSARDWRLIQAERDQILALLQAGDLGALLLSDEAIGGGG
;
A
#
# COMPACT_ATOMS: atom_id res chain seq x y z
N MET A 1 -3.13 0.41 -13.66
CA MET A 1 -2.43 -0.63 -12.88
C MET A 1 -1.85 -1.77 -13.74
N ALA A 2 -2.62 -2.42 -14.62
CA ALA A 2 -2.14 -3.59 -15.41
C ALA A 2 -0.78 -3.42 -16.12
N ARG A 3 -0.48 -2.21 -16.64
CA ARG A 3 0.83 -1.92 -17.28
C ARG A 3 2.00 -1.93 -16.32
N LEU A 4 1.82 -1.49 -15.07
CA LEU A 4 2.86 -1.53 -14.03
C LEU A 4 3.17 -2.96 -13.62
N VAL A 5 2.11 -3.78 -13.56
CA VAL A 5 2.19 -5.21 -13.26
C VAL A 5 3.02 -5.94 -14.31
N ALA A 6 2.70 -5.75 -15.58
CA ALA A 6 3.31 -6.49 -16.68
C ALA A 6 4.73 -6.03 -17.08
N ALA A 7 5.25 -4.93 -16.54
CA ALA A 7 6.50 -4.33 -17.03
C ALA A 7 7.76 -4.95 -16.40
N ASP A 8 8.59 -5.65 -17.20
CA ASP A 8 9.87 -6.19 -16.73
C ASP A 8 10.94 -5.11 -16.44
N ASP A 9 10.77 -3.92 -17.00
CA ASP A 9 11.55 -2.70 -16.71
C ASP A 9 10.60 -1.53 -16.46
N LEU A 10 10.71 -0.89 -15.30
CA LEU A 10 9.86 0.22 -14.90
C LEU A 10 10.33 1.58 -15.44
N ALA A 11 11.56 1.69 -15.95
CA ALA A 11 12.11 2.98 -16.38
C ALA A 11 11.32 3.64 -17.53
N PRO A 12 10.90 2.92 -18.60
CA PRO A 12 10.07 3.49 -19.66
C PRO A 12 8.71 3.98 -19.14
N LEU A 13 8.10 3.21 -18.23
CA LEU A 13 6.80 3.56 -17.65
C LEU A 13 6.92 4.78 -16.74
N LEU A 14 8.00 4.88 -15.95
CA LEU A 14 8.29 6.06 -15.14
C LEU A 14 8.50 7.31 -16.02
N ALA A 15 9.20 7.18 -17.15
CA ALA A 15 9.40 8.29 -18.09
C ALA A 15 8.07 8.77 -18.70
N GLU A 16 7.18 7.84 -19.07
CA GLU A 16 5.84 8.16 -19.53
C GLU A 16 5.02 8.89 -18.46
N PHE A 17 5.01 8.38 -17.22
CA PHE A 17 4.27 9.02 -16.13
C PHE A 17 4.82 10.41 -15.80
N LYS A 18 6.14 10.60 -15.81
CA LYS A 18 6.75 11.93 -15.67
C LYS A 18 6.25 12.90 -16.75
N ARG A 19 6.20 12.45 -18.01
CA ARG A 19 5.70 13.27 -19.12
C ARG A 19 4.22 13.63 -18.95
N ARG A 20 3.37 12.69 -18.57
CA ARG A 20 1.93 12.93 -18.33
C ARG A 20 1.70 13.83 -17.10
N ALA A 21 2.42 13.60 -16.01
CA ALA A 21 2.34 14.45 -14.82
C ALA A 21 2.75 15.90 -15.13
N ALA A 22 3.76 16.11 -15.97
CA ALA A 22 4.13 17.44 -16.46
C ALA A 22 3.03 18.11 -17.32
N GLN A 23 2.07 17.34 -17.82
CA GLN A 23 0.87 17.81 -18.54
C GLN A 23 -0.35 17.96 -17.62
N GLY A 24 -0.18 17.84 -16.30
CA GLY A 24 -1.26 18.02 -15.32
C GLY A 24 -2.01 16.73 -14.95
N ASP A 25 -1.51 15.57 -15.35
CA ASP A 25 -2.15 14.28 -15.07
C ASP A 25 -1.86 13.80 -13.63
N ALA A 26 -2.84 13.98 -12.74
CA ALA A 26 -2.73 13.65 -11.32
C ALA A 26 -2.54 12.14 -11.08
N ASP A 27 -3.19 11.30 -11.88
CA ASP A 27 -3.07 9.84 -11.79
C ASP A 27 -1.67 9.40 -12.18
N ALA A 28 -1.11 9.97 -13.25
CA ALA A 28 0.27 9.67 -13.65
C ALA A 28 1.27 10.05 -12.55
N ALA A 29 1.08 11.21 -11.91
CA ALA A 29 1.90 11.60 -10.76
C ALA A 29 1.76 10.62 -9.59
N ALA A 30 0.54 10.12 -9.32
CA ALA A 30 0.31 9.10 -8.31
C ALA A 30 0.98 7.77 -8.67
N ARG A 31 0.98 7.36 -9.95
CA ARG A 31 1.65 6.12 -10.39
C ARG A 31 3.17 6.17 -10.29
N MET A 32 3.78 7.35 -10.36
CA MET A 32 5.22 7.48 -10.09
C MET A 32 5.57 7.00 -8.69
N ARG A 33 4.68 7.24 -7.71
CA ARG A 33 4.86 6.79 -6.34
C ARG A 33 4.93 5.27 -6.25
N ASP A 34 4.05 4.55 -6.94
CA ASP A 34 4.02 3.07 -6.92
C ASP A 34 5.36 2.49 -7.38
N ILE A 35 5.94 3.08 -8.43
CA ILE A 35 7.27 2.72 -8.94
C ILE A 35 8.37 3.02 -7.92
N TYR A 36 8.35 4.21 -7.30
CA TYR A 36 9.36 4.57 -6.31
C TYR A 36 9.25 3.75 -5.02
N ASP A 37 8.05 3.35 -4.63
CA ASP A 37 7.81 2.48 -3.47
C ASP A 37 8.38 1.07 -3.71
N GLU A 38 8.11 0.49 -4.89
CA GLU A 38 8.70 -0.79 -5.31
C GLU A 38 10.24 -0.71 -5.30
N CYS A 39 10.83 0.31 -5.93
CA CYS A 39 12.28 0.42 -6.02
C CYS A 39 12.97 0.78 -4.69
N LEU A 40 12.31 1.55 -3.83
CA LEU A 40 12.79 1.79 -2.47
C LEU A 40 12.79 0.51 -1.65
N GLY A 41 11.70 -0.27 -1.74
CA GLY A 41 11.57 -1.56 -1.07
C GLY A 41 12.63 -2.57 -1.50
N VAL A 42 12.82 -2.74 -2.81
CA VAL A 42 13.89 -3.59 -3.38
C VAL A 42 15.27 -3.16 -2.90
N HIS A 43 15.58 -1.86 -2.94
CA HIS A 43 16.86 -1.33 -2.45
C HIS A 43 17.06 -1.62 -0.94
N MET A 44 16.03 -1.43 -0.12
CA MET A 44 16.09 -1.77 1.31
C MET A 44 16.29 -3.27 1.54
N ALA A 45 15.64 -4.13 0.75
CA ALA A 45 15.84 -5.57 0.81
C ALA A 45 17.28 -5.97 0.46
N GLN A 46 17.89 -5.35 -0.56
CA GLN A 46 19.30 -5.58 -0.91
C GLN A 46 20.21 -5.20 0.26
N MET A 47 20.01 -4.03 0.88
CA MET A 47 20.79 -3.61 2.05
C MET A 47 20.66 -4.58 3.23
N ASN A 48 19.46 -5.09 3.45
CA ASN A 48 19.14 -5.96 4.57
C ASN A 48 19.49 -7.43 4.32
N SER A 49 19.65 -7.89 3.08
CA SER A 49 20.05 -9.27 2.78
C SER A 49 21.43 -9.66 3.34
N ALA A 50 22.25 -8.69 3.76
CA ALA A 50 23.49 -8.92 4.50
C ALA A 50 23.30 -9.11 6.01
N HIS A 51 22.08 -8.93 6.54
CA HIS A 51 21.74 -9.03 7.96
C HIS A 51 20.57 -10.00 8.14
N GLU A 52 20.69 -10.98 9.04
CA GLU A 52 19.53 -11.81 9.40
C GLU A 52 18.39 -10.92 9.90
N PRO A 53 17.16 -11.06 9.37
CA PRO A 53 16.03 -10.33 9.90
C PRO A 53 15.80 -10.78 11.35
N HIS A 54 16.06 -9.90 12.32
CA HIS A 54 15.79 -10.16 13.75
C HIS A 54 14.30 -10.35 14.09
N PHE A 55 13.41 -10.33 13.09
CA PHE A 55 11.97 -10.53 13.25
C PHE A 55 11.57 -11.91 12.73
N ASN A 56 11.53 -12.90 13.62
CA ASN A 56 10.99 -14.24 13.34
C ASN A 56 9.44 -14.26 13.21
N ARG A 57 8.79 -13.13 13.47
CA ARG A 57 7.39 -12.86 13.15
C ARG A 57 7.32 -11.59 12.32
N SER A 58 6.79 -11.72 11.11
CA SER A 58 6.36 -10.58 10.31
C SER A 58 5.41 -9.70 11.12
N ALA A 59 5.33 -8.40 10.81
CA ALA A 59 4.24 -7.53 11.29
C ALA A 59 2.85 -8.10 10.95
N PHE A 60 2.81 -9.06 10.00
CA PHE A 60 1.64 -9.79 9.54
C PHE A 60 1.51 -11.21 10.14
N GLY A 61 2.26 -11.56 11.20
CA GLY A 61 2.07 -12.83 11.93
C GLY A 61 2.57 -14.10 11.24
N VAL A 62 3.00 -14.03 9.97
CA VAL A 62 3.56 -15.17 9.21
C VAL A 62 5.04 -15.38 9.57
N THR A 63 5.47 -16.65 9.63
CA THR A 63 6.89 -17.01 9.70
C THR A 63 7.59 -16.51 8.45
N THR A 64 8.65 -15.72 8.64
CA THR A 64 9.42 -15.15 7.54
C THR A 64 10.46 -16.19 7.08
N PRO A 65 10.51 -16.56 5.79
CA PRO A 65 11.62 -17.29 5.24
C PRO A 65 12.94 -16.54 5.50
N SER A 66 14.02 -17.31 5.65
CA SER A 66 15.36 -16.77 5.80
C SER A 66 15.76 -15.86 4.63
N ALA A 67 16.73 -14.98 4.85
CA ALA A 67 17.18 -14.04 3.82
C ALA A 67 17.71 -14.74 2.56
N ASP A 68 18.29 -15.93 2.71
CA ASP A 68 18.84 -16.78 1.66
C ASP A 68 17.82 -17.74 1.01
N ALA A 69 16.55 -17.71 1.45
CA ALA A 69 15.51 -18.55 0.86
C ALA A 69 15.42 -18.32 -0.66
N PRO A 70 15.41 -19.38 -1.50
CA PRO A 70 15.48 -19.25 -2.96
C PRO A 70 14.40 -18.32 -3.56
N LEU A 71 13.17 -18.39 -3.03
CA LEU A 71 12.08 -17.54 -3.50
C LEU A 71 12.30 -16.06 -3.18
N ARG A 72 12.91 -15.76 -2.04
CA ARG A 72 13.25 -14.39 -1.63
C ARG A 72 14.36 -13.82 -2.50
N GLN A 73 15.38 -14.63 -2.80
CA GLN A 73 16.45 -14.25 -3.72
C GLN A 73 15.92 -14.03 -5.15
N ALA A 74 15.02 -14.89 -5.62
CA ALA A 74 14.37 -14.72 -6.92
C ALA A 74 13.54 -13.42 -6.98
N ALA A 75 12.73 -13.15 -5.95
CA ALA A 75 11.95 -11.91 -5.87
C ALA A 75 12.85 -10.66 -5.84
N LEU A 76 13.95 -10.70 -5.09
CA LEU A 76 14.95 -9.63 -5.05
C LEU A 76 15.59 -9.40 -6.42
N GLN A 77 15.97 -10.47 -7.14
CA GLN A 77 16.54 -10.38 -8.48
C GLN A 77 15.56 -9.78 -9.49
N ILE A 78 14.30 -10.24 -9.49
CA ILE A 78 13.25 -9.70 -10.36
C ILE A 78 13.01 -8.22 -10.08
N GLY A 79 12.83 -7.85 -8.80
CA GLY A 79 12.66 -6.46 -8.40
C GLY A 79 13.87 -5.59 -8.76
N SER A 80 15.09 -6.12 -8.61
CA SER A 80 16.32 -5.42 -8.98
C SER A 80 16.40 -5.15 -10.48
N ALA A 81 16.02 -6.13 -11.31
CA ALA A 81 15.99 -5.98 -12.76
C ALA A 81 14.99 -4.88 -13.17
N ARG A 82 13.77 -4.94 -12.62
CA ARG A 82 12.68 -3.96 -12.86
C ARG A 82 13.06 -2.53 -12.49
N CYS A 83 13.89 -2.37 -11.46
CA CYS A 83 14.30 -1.07 -10.92
C CYS A 83 15.70 -0.59 -11.35
N SER A 84 16.38 -1.33 -12.21
CA SER A 84 17.79 -1.09 -12.58
C SER A 84 18.05 0.30 -13.16
N GLY A 85 17.12 0.86 -13.94
CA GLY A 85 17.21 2.22 -14.50
C GLY A 85 16.69 3.33 -13.60
N ILE A 86 16.24 3.02 -12.37
CA ILE A 86 15.56 3.95 -11.47
C ILE A 86 16.35 4.16 -10.17
N ILE A 87 16.93 3.09 -9.63
CA ILE A 87 17.74 3.16 -8.41
C ILE A 87 18.98 4.03 -8.70
N PRO A 88 19.17 5.14 -7.99
CA PRO A 88 20.30 6.04 -8.24
C PRO A 88 21.65 5.36 -8.00
N HIS A 89 22.70 5.92 -8.59
CA HIS A 89 24.07 5.56 -8.27
C HIS A 89 24.52 6.21 -6.93
N GLY A 90 25.60 5.70 -6.34
CA GLY A 90 26.16 6.18 -5.07
C GLY A 90 26.15 5.12 -3.97
N ASP A 91 26.44 5.52 -2.73
CA ASP A 91 26.36 4.63 -1.57
C ASP A 91 24.90 4.36 -1.15
N ASN A 92 24.70 3.33 -0.31
CA ASN A 92 23.37 2.89 0.12
C ASN A 92 22.55 3.98 0.80
N ARG A 93 23.19 4.84 1.61
CA ARG A 93 22.50 5.92 2.33
C ARG A 93 22.04 7.00 1.36
N ALA A 94 22.90 7.41 0.44
CA ALA A 94 22.58 8.39 -0.59
C ALA A 94 21.40 7.91 -1.46
N ARG A 95 21.42 6.64 -1.89
CA ARG A 95 20.32 6.02 -2.65
C ARG A 95 18.99 6.05 -1.89
N THR A 96 18.99 5.62 -0.63
CA THR A 96 17.78 5.62 0.22
C THR A 96 17.20 7.02 0.38
N ILE A 97 18.05 8.02 0.65
CA ILE A 97 17.62 9.42 0.79
C ILE A 97 17.00 9.92 -0.52
N GLN A 98 17.64 9.64 -1.66
CA GLN A 98 17.17 10.10 -2.96
C GLN A 98 15.87 9.42 -3.38
N LEU A 99 15.74 8.10 -3.25
CA LEU A 99 14.49 7.38 -3.53
C LEU A 99 13.36 7.83 -2.61
N GLY A 100 13.62 8.00 -1.31
CA GLY A 100 12.64 8.51 -0.37
C GLY A 100 12.18 9.94 -0.69
N ARG A 101 13.08 10.78 -1.21
CA ARG A 101 12.73 12.11 -1.72
C ARG A 101 11.85 12.02 -2.98
N LEU A 102 12.24 11.24 -3.97
CA LEU A 102 11.46 11.03 -5.21
C LEU A 102 10.05 10.51 -4.91
N HIS A 103 9.94 9.56 -3.99
CA HIS A 103 8.65 9.07 -3.47
C HIS A 103 7.81 10.22 -2.90
N ARG A 104 8.33 11.01 -1.94
CA ARG A 104 7.59 12.13 -1.34
C ARG A 104 7.23 13.22 -2.36
N ASP A 105 8.15 13.54 -3.26
CA ASP A 105 7.95 14.56 -4.30
C ASP A 105 6.82 14.13 -5.26
N SER A 106 6.74 12.83 -5.61
CA SER A 106 5.62 12.31 -6.43
C SER A 106 4.26 12.37 -5.73
N VAL A 107 4.20 12.06 -4.42
CA VAL A 107 2.97 12.19 -3.62
C VAL A 107 2.53 13.65 -3.57
N ARG A 108 3.46 14.59 -3.33
CA ARG A 108 3.14 16.01 -3.30
C ARG A 108 2.64 16.49 -4.66
N LEU A 109 3.33 16.14 -5.74
CA LEU A 109 2.90 16.49 -7.11
C LEU A 109 1.49 15.97 -7.40
N ALA A 110 1.20 14.71 -7.10
CA ALA A 110 -0.12 14.14 -7.30
C ALA A 110 -1.20 14.86 -6.46
N ALA A 111 -0.87 15.23 -5.22
CA ALA A 111 -1.76 15.99 -4.35
C ALA A 111 -2.05 17.39 -4.91
N ASP A 112 -1.02 18.09 -5.39
CA ASP A 112 -1.11 19.42 -5.98
C ASP A 112 -1.92 19.40 -7.29
N LEU A 113 -1.83 18.30 -8.06
CA LEU A 113 -2.65 18.05 -9.25
C LEU A 113 -4.07 17.56 -8.93
N GLY A 114 -4.41 17.35 -7.65
CA GLY A 114 -5.76 17.04 -7.21
C GLY A 114 -6.09 15.56 -6.98
N HIS A 115 -5.12 14.65 -7.03
CA HIS A 115 -5.36 13.22 -6.78
C HIS A 115 -5.83 12.98 -5.32
N PRO A 116 -7.05 12.46 -5.07
CA PRO A 116 -7.63 12.40 -3.72
C PRO A 116 -6.79 11.59 -2.72
N GLY A 117 -6.36 10.39 -3.12
CA GLY A 117 -5.51 9.55 -2.27
C GLY A 117 -4.15 10.17 -1.96
N ALA A 118 -3.62 11.00 -2.86
CA ALA A 118 -2.35 11.67 -2.65
C ALA A 118 -2.51 12.86 -1.68
N ARG A 119 -3.61 13.61 -1.79
CA ARG A 119 -3.94 14.68 -0.84
C ARG A 119 -4.10 14.17 0.59
N VAL A 120 -4.76 13.01 0.75
CA VAL A 120 -4.87 12.36 2.05
C VAL A 120 -3.49 11.94 2.57
N ARG A 121 -2.66 11.31 1.74
CA ARG A 121 -1.31 10.89 2.15
C ARG A 121 -0.35 12.04 2.44
N ALA A 122 -0.44 13.14 1.69
CA ALA A 122 0.41 14.32 1.87
C ALA A 122 0.22 15.02 3.23
N GLN A 123 -0.91 14.77 3.90
CA GLN A 123 -1.15 15.24 5.26
C GLN A 123 -0.18 14.58 6.27
N GLY A 124 0.32 13.39 5.97
CA GLY A 124 1.19 12.63 6.86
C GLY A 124 0.44 12.00 8.03
N TYR A 125 1.20 11.38 8.92
CA TYR A 125 0.67 10.74 10.12
C TYR A 125 0.42 11.79 11.21
N GLU A 126 -0.71 11.69 11.90
CA GLU A 126 -1.00 12.50 13.10
C GLU A 126 -0.43 11.79 14.33
N ILE A 127 0.47 12.47 15.04
CA ILE A 127 1.15 11.93 16.21
C ILE A 127 0.27 12.09 17.46
N ASP A 128 -0.52 13.16 17.51
CA ASP A 128 -1.43 13.41 18.63
C ASP A 128 -2.60 12.41 18.60
N PRO A 129 -2.69 11.48 19.58
CA PRO A 129 -3.73 10.46 19.59
C PRO A 129 -5.14 11.03 19.76
N THR A 130 -5.29 12.28 20.22
CA THR A 130 -6.60 12.93 20.36
C THR A 130 -7.11 13.49 19.02
N LEU A 131 -6.19 13.90 18.15
CA LEU A 131 -6.50 14.45 16.82
C LEU A 131 -6.52 13.38 15.73
N ARG A 132 -5.80 12.27 15.95
CA ARG A 132 -5.62 11.20 14.97
C ARG A 132 -6.93 10.57 14.50
N PRO A 133 -7.91 10.20 15.35
CA PRO A 133 -9.17 9.63 14.86
C PRO A 133 -9.97 10.61 14.01
N GLN A 134 -10.02 11.89 14.39
CA GLN A 134 -10.69 12.94 13.60
C GLN A 134 -10.03 13.13 12.23
N ARG A 135 -8.70 13.02 12.16
CA ARG A 135 -7.97 13.08 10.90
C ARG A 135 -8.18 11.84 10.04
N GLN A 136 -8.09 10.64 10.62
CA GLN A 136 -8.34 9.39 9.91
C GLN A 136 -9.78 9.31 9.40
N ARG A 137 -10.77 9.75 10.17
CA ARG A 137 -12.16 9.84 9.72
C ARG A 137 -12.33 10.79 8.54
N ARG A 138 -11.72 11.98 8.59
CA ARG A 138 -11.75 12.94 7.45
C ARG A 138 -11.07 12.35 6.20
N ALA A 139 -9.94 11.67 6.38
CA ALA A 139 -9.25 10.95 5.31
C ALA A 139 -10.15 9.85 4.70
N ALA A 140 -10.75 9.01 5.54
CA ALA A 140 -11.67 7.95 5.13
C ALA A 140 -12.86 8.52 4.35
N LEU A 141 -13.48 9.61 4.82
CA LEU A 141 -14.58 10.26 4.10
C LEU A 141 -14.18 10.76 2.70
N VAL A 142 -12.98 11.33 2.54
CA VAL A 142 -12.47 11.76 1.24
C VAL A 142 -12.32 10.57 0.29
N LEU A 143 -11.76 9.46 0.78
CA LEU A 143 -11.52 8.25 -0.01
C LEU A 143 -12.83 7.53 -0.36
N LEU A 144 -13.78 7.45 0.58
CA LEU A 144 -15.11 6.89 0.35
C LEU A 144 -15.90 7.66 -0.72
N ARG A 145 -15.78 8.99 -0.74
CA ARG A 145 -16.42 9.83 -1.76
C ARG A 145 -15.80 9.68 -3.13
N GLU A 146 -14.51 9.33 -3.21
CA GLU A 146 -13.86 9.01 -4.47
C GLU A 146 -14.36 7.65 -4.99
N GLY A 147 -14.46 6.66 -4.12
CA GLY A 147 -15.20 5.41 -4.35
C GLY A 147 -14.58 4.42 -5.34
N SER A 148 -13.42 4.73 -5.91
CA SER A 148 -12.68 3.79 -6.74
C SER A 148 -12.10 2.65 -5.89
N PRO A 149 -11.83 1.48 -6.49
CA PRO A 149 -11.13 0.40 -5.81
C PRO A 149 -9.78 0.83 -5.23
N GLU A 150 -9.11 1.81 -5.85
CA GLU A 150 -7.83 2.31 -5.38
C GLU A 150 -7.95 3.23 -4.16
N ALA A 151 -8.96 4.10 -4.09
CA ALA A 151 -9.19 4.87 -2.87
C ALA A 151 -9.63 3.98 -1.70
N LEU A 152 -10.37 2.90 -1.96
CA LEU A 152 -10.70 1.92 -0.93
C LEU A 152 -9.45 1.15 -0.45
N MET A 153 -8.54 0.82 -1.36
CA MET A 153 -7.24 0.27 -0.99
C MET A 153 -6.45 1.26 -0.12
N ASP A 154 -6.43 2.55 -0.49
CA ASP A 154 -5.78 3.60 0.30
C ASP A 154 -6.42 3.80 1.67
N LEU A 155 -7.74 3.62 1.77
CA LEU A 155 -8.51 3.76 3.00
C LEU A 155 -8.09 2.73 4.05
N SER A 156 -7.62 1.54 3.63
CA SER A 156 -7.13 0.52 4.55
C SER A 156 -6.06 1.04 5.54
N ALA A 157 -5.24 2.02 5.13
CA ALA A 157 -4.21 2.64 5.97
C ALA A 157 -4.77 3.60 7.05
N TYR A 158 -6.06 3.95 6.96
CA TYR A 158 -6.78 4.86 7.86
C TYR A 158 -7.98 4.19 8.53
N ALA A 159 -8.17 2.89 8.31
CA ALA A 159 -9.34 2.15 8.76
C ALA A 159 -9.42 2.05 10.29
N SER A 160 -8.27 1.87 10.96
CA SER A 160 -8.19 1.56 12.39
C SER A 160 -8.85 2.59 13.31
N GLU A 161 -8.85 3.87 12.92
CA GLU A 161 -9.48 4.94 13.70
C GLU A 161 -10.43 5.83 12.88
N GLY A 162 -10.58 5.54 11.59
CA GLY A 162 -11.52 6.25 10.72
C GLY A 162 -12.84 5.50 10.51
N THR A 163 -12.84 4.18 10.68
CA THR A 163 -13.97 3.31 10.32
C THR A 163 -14.22 2.23 11.39
N PRO A 164 -15.44 1.65 11.48
CA PRO A 164 -15.70 0.54 12.39
C PRO A 164 -15.11 -0.80 11.90
N PHE A 165 -14.50 -0.83 10.72
CA PHE A 165 -14.02 -2.06 10.07
C PHE A 165 -12.48 -2.14 10.08
N ARG A 166 -11.96 -3.36 9.98
CA ARG A 166 -10.52 -3.63 9.98
C ARG A 166 -9.89 -3.27 8.63
N SER A 167 -8.59 -2.96 8.64
CA SER A 167 -7.81 -2.69 7.43
C SER A 167 -7.89 -3.83 6.41
N ASP A 168 -7.78 -5.08 6.87
CA ASP A 168 -7.85 -6.26 5.97
C ASP A 168 -9.21 -6.38 5.28
N SER A 169 -10.30 -6.05 5.97
CA SER A 169 -11.66 -6.06 5.42
C SER A 169 -11.81 -5.05 4.27
N TRP A 170 -11.22 -3.86 4.42
CA TRP A 170 -11.17 -2.84 3.36
C TRP A 170 -10.30 -3.25 2.18
N ILE A 171 -9.15 -3.87 2.43
CA ILE A 171 -8.29 -4.41 1.37
C ILE A 171 -9.09 -5.43 0.55
N LEU A 172 -9.75 -6.41 1.18
CA LEU A 172 -10.54 -7.39 0.45
C LEU A 172 -11.73 -6.77 -0.29
N ALA A 173 -12.39 -5.77 0.28
CA ALA A 173 -13.49 -5.07 -0.40
C ALA A 173 -12.99 -4.34 -1.66
N ALA A 174 -11.82 -3.69 -1.59
CA ALA A 174 -11.17 -3.10 -2.76
C ALA A 174 -10.85 -4.16 -3.84
N CYS A 175 -10.38 -5.35 -3.43
CA CYS A 175 -10.13 -6.46 -4.35
C CYS A 175 -11.40 -6.89 -5.10
N GLU A 176 -12.51 -7.10 -4.38
CA GLU A 176 -13.81 -7.49 -4.97
C GLU A 176 -14.35 -6.43 -5.94
N LEU A 177 -14.04 -5.15 -5.69
CA LEU A 177 -14.42 -4.04 -6.56
C LEU A 177 -13.46 -3.83 -7.74
N GLY A 178 -12.42 -4.67 -7.89
CA GLY A 178 -11.54 -4.69 -9.07
C GLY A 178 -10.13 -4.14 -8.84
N TYR A 179 -9.73 -3.86 -7.59
CA TYR A 179 -8.31 -3.61 -7.30
C TYR A 179 -7.51 -4.91 -7.54
N PRO A 180 -6.37 -4.88 -8.23
CA PRO A 180 -5.69 -6.09 -8.71
C PRO A 180 -4.86 -6.81 -7.63
N CYS A 181 -5.53 -7.27 -6.58
CA CYS A 181 -4.92 -7.88 -5.39
C CYS A 181 -4.21 -9.22 -5.60
N ALA A 182 -4.46 -9.91 -6.72
CA ALA A 182 -3.76 -11.13 -7.10
C ALA A 182 -2.41 -10.85 -7.82
N SER A 183 -2.19 -9.61 -8.23
CA SER A 183 -1.21 -9.30 -9.26
C SER A 183 -0.62 -7.91 -9.08
N VAL A 184 -0.20 -7.53 -7.88
CA VAL A 184 0.64 -6.33 -7.71
C VAL A 184 2.09 -6.77 -7.49
N PRO A 185 2.91 -6.93 -8.54
CA PRO A 185 4.33 -7.24 -8.47
C PRO A 185 5.08 -6.34 -7.50
N GLY A 186 4.72 -5.06 -7.45
CA GLY A 186 5.25 -4.13 -6.46
C GLY A 186 5.06 -4.62 -5.04
N ILE A 187 3.85 -5.08 -4.67
CA ILE A 187 3.60 -5.68 -3.35
C ILE A 187 4.28 -7.04 -3.24
N ARG A 188 4.13 -7.94 -4.22
CA ARG A 188 4.65 -9.31 -4.15
C ARG A 188 6.17 -9.35 -4.03
N TYR A 189 6.89 -8.70 -4.93
CA TYR A 189 8.36 -8.73 -4.96
C TYR A 189 8.96 -7.89 -3.84
N ASN A 190 8.41 -6.70 -3.55
CA ASN A 190 8.85 -5.93 -2.40
C ASN A 190 8.60 -6.69 -1.09
N TYR A 191 7.39 -7.21 -0.86
CA TYR A 191 7.07 -7.85 0.42
C TYR A 191 7.81 -9.18 0.58
N CYS A 192 8.00 -9.93 -0.50
CA CYS A 192 8.79 -11.14 -0.46
C CYS A 192 10.27 -10.83 -0.20
N ALA A 193 10.85 -9.87 -0.93
CA ALA A 193 12.25 -9.49 -0.76
C ALA A 193 12.53 -8.84 0.62
N THR A 194 11.66 -7.94 1.07
CA THR A 194 11.85 -7.13 2.28
C THR A 194 11.43 -7.88 3.54
N TYR A 195 10.27 -8.54 3.53
CA TYR A 195 9.65 -9.12 4.72
C TYR A 195 9.57 -10.66 4.68
N GLY A 196 10.01 -11.32 3.60
CA GLY A 196 9.79 -12.76 3.41
C GLY A 196 8.30 -13.13 3.34
N SER A 197 7.41 -12.15 3.21
CA SER A 197 5.96 -12.34 3.17
C SER A 197 5.50 -12.31 1.71
N PHE A 198 4.37 -12.93 1.36
CA PHE A 198 3.88 -12.99 -0.04
C PHE A 198 4.75 -13.75 -1.06
N CYS A 199 5.78 -14.49 -0.64
CA CYS A 199 6.61 -15.23 -1.59
C CYS A 199 5.86 -16.34 -2.34
N GLU A 200 4.98 -17.05 -1.62
CA GLU A 200 4.29 -18.27 -2.09
C GLU A 200 2.79 -18.11 -2.29
N VAL A 201 2.23 -16.93 -2.05
CA VAL A 201 0.79 -16.69 -2.16
C VAL A 201 0.44 -16.08 -3.51
N GLU A 202 -0.71 -16.47 -4.06
CA GLU A 202 -1.20 -16.00 -5.35
C GLU A 202 -2.04 -14.73 -5.21
N SER A 203 -2.48 -14.39 -3.99
CA SER A 203 -3.31 -13.21 -3.75
C SER A 203 -3.22 -12.66 -2.34
N MET A 204 -3.60 -11.40 -2.20
CA MET A 204 -3.85 -10.76 -0.90
C MET A 204 -4.87 -11.54 -0.06
N GLN A 205 -5.91 -12.11 -0.68
CA GLN A 205 -6.90 -12.92 0.01
C GLN A 205 -6.29 -14.16 0.64
N GLU A 206 -5.46 -14.89 -0.14
CA GLU A 206 -4.74 -16.04 0.37
C GLU A 206 -3.76 -15.65 1.47
N PHE A 207 -3.02 -14.56 1.29
CA PHE A 207 -2.12 -14.04 2.29
C PHE A 207 -2.83 -13.74 3.61
N THR A 208 -3.91 -12.95 3.58
CA THR A 208 -4.69 -12.62 4.78
C THR A 208 -5.21 -13.88 5.44
N ARG A 209 -5.75 -14.85 4.67
CA ARG A 209 -6.24 -16.13 5.19
C ARG A 209 -5.16 -16.92 5.93
N GLN A 210 -3.93 -16.95 5.42
CA GLN A 210 -2.81 -17.66 6.05
C GLN A 210 -2.22 -16.89 7.26
N SER A 211 -2.47 -15.58 7.35
CA SER A 211 -1.89 -14.68 8.35
C SER A 211 -2.73 -14.53 9.62
N VAL A 212 -3.97 -15.01 9.63
CA VAL A 212 -4.93 -14.82 10.73
C VAL A 212 -5.55 -16.14 11.17
N SER A 213 -6.19 -16.16 12.35
CA SER A 213 -6.92 -17.33 12.82
C SER A 213 -8.16 -17.60 11.94
N ALA A 214 -8.65 -18.84 11.93
CA ALA A 214 -9.90 -19.17 11.23
C ALA A 214 -11.14 -18.41 11.76
N ARG A 215 -11.07 -17.90 13.00
CA ARG A 215 -12.10 -17.02 13.57
C ARG A 215 -11.99 -15.63 12.95
N ASP A 216 -10.80 -15.03 12.96
CA ASP A 216 -10.57 -13.68 12.42
C ASP A 216 -10.81 -13.64 10.92
N TRP A 217 -10.44 -14.71 10.20
CA TRP A 217 -10.74 -14.84 8.77
C TRP A 217 -12.25 -14.71 8.48
N ARG A 218 -13.09 -15.40 9.26
CA ARG A 218 -14.56 -15.28 9.12
C ARG A 218 -15.08 -13.88 9.44
N LEU A 219 -14.49 -13.22 10.44
CA LEU A 219 -14.85 -11.84 10.78
C LEU A 219 -14.49 -10.87 9.64
N ILE A 220 -13.28 -10.98 9.10
CA ILE A 220 -12.81 -10.17 7.97
C ILE A 220 -13.72 -10.36 6.75
N GLN A 221 -14.12 -11.59 6.44
CA GLN A 221 -15.07 -11.85 5.34
C GLN A 221 -16.44 -11.21 5.60
N ALA A 222 -16.98 -11.34 6.82
CA ALA A 222 -18.27 -10.75 7.17
C ALA A 222 -18.23 -9.21 7.11
N GLU A 223 -17.16 -8.59 7.62
CA GLU A 223 -16.94 -7.15 7.54
C GLU A 223 -16.79 -6.68 6.08
N ARG A 224 -16.05 -7.41 5.24
CA ARG A 224 -15.95 -7.14 3.80
C ARG A 224 -17.33 -7.13 3.16
N ASP A 225 -18.14 -8.15 3.39
CA ASP A 225 -19.47 -8.27 2.80
C ASP A 225 -20.39 -7.13 3.26
N GLN A 226 -20.28 -6.73 4.54
CA GLN A 226 -20.99 -5.57 5.07
C GLN A 226 -20.54 -4.25 4.44
N ILE A 227 -19.22 -4.05 4.26
CA ILE A 227 -18.67 -2.88 3.57
C ILE A 227 -19.25 -2.79 2.16
N LEU A 228 -19.22 -3.88 1.40
CA LEU A 228 -19.73 -3.92 0.02
C LEU A 228 -21.23 -3.61 -0.03
N ALA A 229 -22.02 -4.16 0.90
CA ALA A 229 -23.44 -3.87 0.99
C ALA A 229 -23.73 -2.39 1.30
N LEU A 230 -23.00 -1.78 2.23
CA LEU A 230 -23.15 -0.36 2.59
C LEU A 230 -22.71 0.57 1.45
N LEU A 231 -21.62 0.24 0.73
CA LEU A 231 -21.19 0.94 -0.47
C LEU A 231 -22.26 0.88 -1.56
N GLN A 232 -22.84 -0.30 -1.82
CA GLN A 232 -23.92 -0.47 -2.79
C GLN A 232 -25.19 0.30 -2.41
N ALA A 233 -25.48 0.41 -1.11
CA ALA A 233 -26.59 1.20 -0.59
C ALA A 233 -26.33 2.72 -0.60
N GLY A 234 -25.09 3.16 -0.83
CA GLY A 234 -24.69 4.56 -0.74
C GLY A 234 -24.63 5.10 0.70
N ASP A 235 -24.63 4.23 1.71
CA ASP A 235 -24.59 4.63 3.13
C ASP A 235 -23.15 4.83 3.60
N LEU A 236 -22.55 5.95 3.16
CA LEU A 236 -21.21 6.32 3.59
C LEU A 236 -21.13 6.69 5.08
N GLY A 237 -22.26 7.02 5.71
CA GLY A 237 -22.32 7.34 7.13
C GLY A 237 -22.04 6.12 7.99
N ALA A 238 -22.65 4.99 7.66
CA ALA A 238 -22.42 3.71 8.34
C ALA A 238 -21.00 3.13 8.13
N LEU A 239 -20.26 3.62 7.12
CA LEU A 239 -18.87 3.24 6.87
C LEU A 239 -17.86 4.02 7.71
N LEU A 240 -18.29 5.04 8.46
CA LEU A 240 -17.44 5.89 9.29
C LEU A 240 -17.75 5.68 10.77
N LEU A 241 -16.75 5.85 11.62
CA LEU A 241 -17.01 5.97 13.07
C LEU A 241 -17.87 7.21 13.34
N SER A 242 -18.75 7.13 14.33
CA SER A 242 -19.52 8.29 14.79
C SER A 242 -18.60 9.30 15.49
N ASP A 243 -18.99 10.57 15.50
CA ASP A 243 -18.22 11.60 16.22
C ASP A 243 -18.21 11.33 17.75
N GLU A 244 -19.26 10.69 18.27
CA GLU A 244 -19.34 10.22 19.66
C GLU A 244 -18.28 9.14 19.96
N ALA A 245 -18.07 8.18 19.04
CA ALA A 245 -17.04 7.15 19.19
C ALA A 245 -15.62 7.72 19.16
N ILE A 246 -15.43 8.91 18.55
CA ILE A 246 -14.15 9.61 18.48
C ILE A 246 -13.90 10.50 19.70
N GLY A 247 -14.95 11.08 20.29
CA GLY A 247 -14.84 12.03 21.41
C GLY A 247 -14.90 11.43 22.82
N GLY A 248 -15.30 10.17 22.97
CA GLY A 248 -15.61 9.55 24.27
C GLY A 248 -14.42 9.16 25.17
N GLY A 249 -13.19 9.62 24.89
CA GLY A 249 -11.98 9.30 25.66
C GLY A 249 -11.57 10.38 26.66
N GLY A 250 -12.54 11.00 27.35
CA GLY A 250 -12.32 12.01 28.39
C GLY A 250 -12.22 11.43 29.79
#